data_AF-A0A4R4YCF3-F1
#
_entry.id   AF-A0A4R4YCF3-F1
#
_cell.length_a   1.000
_cell.length_b   1.000
_cell.length_c   1.000
_cell.angle_alpha   90.00
_cell.angle_beta   90.00
_cell.angle_gamma   90.00
#
_symmetry.space_group_name_H-M   'P 1'
#
loop_
_entity.id
_entity.type
_entity.pdbx_description
1 polymer ?
#
loop_
_entity_poly.entity_id
_entity_poly.type
_entity_poly.pdbx_seq_one_letter_code
_entity_poly.pdbx_strand_id
1 'polypeptide(L)' 'MDAADPGEAFAIWHRECVRSREIVSAAESLDATCEYRGEVISFRDILAHMIEEYARHNGHADLLRERIDGTTGE' A
#
# COMPACT_ATOMS: atom_id res chain seq x y z
N MET A 1 13.80 9.16 21.40
CA MET A 1 13.23 8.66 20.13
C MET A 1 12.62 7.33 20.51
N ASP A 2 11.30 7.23 20.59
CA ASP A 2 10.68 5.91 20.75
C ASP A 2 11.17 5.05 19.60
N ALA A 3 11.76 3.90 19.91
CA ALA A 3 12.17 2.97 18.88
C ALA A 3 10.89 2.53 18.15
N ALA A 4 10.88 2.62 16.83
CA ALA A 4 9.76 2.11 16.04
C ALA A 4 9.58 0.63 16.35
N ASP A 5 8.44 0.24 16.93
CA ASP A 5 8.11 -1.16 17.20
C ASP A 5 7.58 -1.83 15.92
N PRO A 6 8.26 -2.86 15.39
CA PRO A 6 7.76 -3.59 14.24
C PRO A 6 6.39 -4.24 14.49
N GLY A 7 6.12 -4.69 15.73
CA GLY A 7 4.85 -5.32 16.10
C GLY A 7 3.68 -4.35 15.96
N GLU A 8 3.80 -3.15 16.52
CA GLU A 8 2.85 -2.06 16.35
C GLU A 8 2.66 -1.68 14.88
N ALA A 9 3.76 -1.56 14.12
CA ALA A 9 3.70 -1.22 12.69
C ALA A 9 2.90 -2.25 11.88
N PHE A 10 3.13 -3.56 12.10
CA PHE A 10 2.35 -4.62 11.45
C PHE A 10 0.89 -4.61 11.89
N ALA A 11 0.61 -4.35 13.17
CA ALA A 11 -0.76 -4.25 13.65
C ALA A 11 -1.52 -3.09 12.99
N ILE A 12 -0.88 -1.93 12.80
CA ILE A 12 -1.43 -0.80 12.04
C ILE A 12 -1.67 -1.22 10.60
N TRP A 13 -0.66 -1.78 9.93
CA TRP A 13 -0.77 -2.20 8.53
C TRP A 13 -1.92 -3.19 8.30
N HIS A 14 -2.08 -4.19 9.15
CA HIS A 14 -3.19 -5.14 9.05
C HIS A 14 -4.57 -4.47 9.18
N ARG A 15 -4.72 -3.50 10.10
CA ARG A 15 -5.97 -2.74 10.24
C ARG A 15 -6.28 -1.92 9.00
N GLU A 16 -5.28 -1.23 8.44
CA GLU A 16 -5.47 -0.45 7.21
C GLU A 16 -5.80 -1.34 6.00
N CYS A 17 -5.20 -2.53 5.91
CA CYS A 17 -5.57 -3.51 4.88
C CYS A 17 -7.02 -4.00 5.03
N VAL A 18 -7.51 -4.25 6.25
CA VAL A 18 -8.91 -4.62 6.49
C VAL A 18 -9.83 -3.49 6.07
N ARG A 19 -9.56 -2.27 6.53
CA ARG A 19 -10.33 -1.08 6.17
C ARG A 19 -10.35 -0.82 4.66
N SER A 20 -9.22 -0.97 3.99
CA SER A 20 -9.12 -0.84 2.53
C SER A 20 -10.02 -1.87 1.82
N ARG A 21 -10.01 -3.13 2.27
CA ARG A 21 -10.90 -4.17 1.72
C ARG A 21 -12.37 -3.87 1.95
N GLU A 22 -12.74 -3.36 3.12
CA GLU A 22 -14.12 -2.94 3.40
C GLU A 22 -14.58 -1.84 2.44
N ILE A 23 -13.76 -0.81 2.23
CA ILE A 23 -14.04 0.29 1.27
C ILE A 23 -14.21 -0.26 -0.15
N VAL A 24 -13.29 -1.11 -0.60
CA VAL A 24 -13.36 -1.73 -1.94
C VAL A 24 -14.65 -2.56 -2.08
N SER A 25 -15.00 -3.34 -1.07
CA SER A 25 -16.20 -4.19 -1.10
C SER A 25 -17.51 -3.41 -1.08
N ALA A 26 -17.50 -2.21 -0.49
CA ALA A 26 -18.66 -1.33 -0.42
C ALA A 26 -18.84 -0.44 -1.67
N ALA A 27 -17.83 -0.38 -2.54
CA ALA A 27 -17.90 0.44 -3.74
C ALA A 27 -18.87 -0.16 -4.77
N GLU A 28 -19.83 0.65 -5.22
CA GLU A 28 -20.79 0.25 -6.25
C GLU A 28 -20.12 0.01 -7.61
N SER A 29 -19.06 0.78 -7.91
CA SER A 29 -18.29 0.66 -9.15
C SER A 29 -16.86 1.14 -8.96
N LEU A 30 -15.92 0.52 -9.69
CA LEU A 30 -14.54 1.00 -9.80
C LEU A 30 -14.43 2.29 -10.65
N ASP A 31 -15.48 2.62 -11.40
CA ASP A 31 -15.53 3.85 -12.18
C ASP A 31 -16.16 5.01 -11.39
N ALA A 32 -16.51 4.79 -10.11
CA ALA A 32 -16.87 5.86 -9.19
C ALA A 32 -15.72 6.86 -9.09
N THR A 33 -16.03 8.15 -9.05
CA THR A 33 -15.03 9.23 -9.09
C THR A 33 -15.06 10.09 -7.83
N CYS A 34 -13.93 10.71 -7.54
CA CYS A 34 -13.81 11.75 -6.53
C CYS A 34 -12.89 12.88 -7.02
N GLU A 35 -13.02 14.05 -6.40
CA GLU A 35 -12.07 15.14 -6.62
C GLU A 35 -10.85 14.95 -5.71
N TYR A 36 -9.66 14.98 -6.30
CA TYR A 36 -8.38 14.94 -5.61
C TYR A 36 -7.43 15.96 -6.23
N ARG A 37 -7.00 16.94 -5.43
CA ARG A 37 -6.07 18.00 -5.85
C ARG A 37 -6.52 18.77 -7.11
N GLY A 38 -7.84 18.97 -7.28
CA GLY A 38 -8.42 19.67 -8.42
C GLY A 38 -8.59 18.82 -9.68
N GLU A 39 -8.31 17.52 -9.61
CA GLU A 39 -8.56 16.56 -10.69
C GLU A 39 -9.64 15.56 -10.28
N VAL A 40 -10.44 15.12 -11.25
CA VAL A 40 -11.41 14.03 -11.06
C VAL A 40 -10.70 12.72 -11.37
N ILE A 41 -10.57 11.85 -10.36
CA ILE A 41 -9.94 10.54 -10.49
C ILE A 41 -10.95 9.43 -10.22
N SER A 42 -10.79 8.29 -10.88
CA SER A 42 -11.63 7.11 -10.62
C SER A 42 -11.09 6.26 -9.47
N PHE A 43 -11.95 5.48 -8.85
CA PHE A 43 -11.54 4.53 -7.82
C PHE A 43 -10.57 3.48 -8.38
N ARG A 44 -10.73 3.12 -9.66
CA ARG A 44 -9.77 2.30 -10.41
C ARG A 44 -8.37 2.93 -10.44
N ASP A 45 -8.27 4.22 -10.73
CA ASP A 45 -6.98 4.93 -10.77
C ASP A 45 -6.31 4.93 -9.39
N ILE A 46 -7.10 5.15 -8.33
CA ILE A 46 -6.62 5.09 -6.95
C ILE A 46 -6.04 3.69 -6.63
N LEU A 47 -6.78 2.62 -6.95
CA LEU A 47 -6.32 1.26 -6.66
C LEU A 47 -5.08 0.87 -7.48
N ALA A 48 -5.05 1.23 -8.77
CA ALA A 48 -3.88 1.01 -9.62
C ALA A 48 -2.64 1.72 -9.05
N HIS A 49 -2.79 2.98 -8.63
CA HIS A 49 -1.71 3.73 -7.99
C HIS A 49 -1.24 3.09 -6.68
N MET A 50 -2.17 2.62 -5.83
CA MET A 50 -1.80 1.94 -4.58
C MET A 50 -1.01 0.65 -4.83
N ILE A 51 -1.35 -0.13 -5.87
CA ILE A 51 -0.63 -1.34 -6.25
C ILE A 51 0.78 -0.99 -6.74
N GLU A 52 0.91 -0.01 -7.62
CA GLU A 52 2.20 0.46 -8.14
C GLU A 52 3.11 0.93 -7.00
N GLU A 53 2.58 1.77 -6.12
CA GLU A 53 3.33 2.33 -4.99
C GLU A 53 3.76 1.23 -4.02
N TYR A 54 2.90 0.26 -3.74
CA TYR A 54 3.23 -0.89 -2.88
C TYR A 54 4.32 -1.77 -3.50
N ALA A 55 4.26 -2.03 -4.81
CA ALA A 55 5.29 -2.79 -5.52
C ALA A 55 6.64 -2.06 -5.49
N ARG A 56 6.65 -0.73 -5.70
CA ARG A 56 7.85 0.11 -5.61
C ARG A 56 8.50 0.01 -4.23
N HIS A 57 7.70 0.07 -3.16
CA HIS A 57 8.19 -0.07 -1.80
C HIS A 57 8.73 -1.48 -1.51
N ASN A 58 8.07 -2.54 -2.00
CA ASN A 58 8.57 -3.89 -1.86
C ASN A 58 9.92 -4.08 -2.56
N GLY A 59 10.11 -3.51 -3.76
CA GLY A 59 11.40 -3.53 -4.44
C GLY A 59 12.50 -2.85 -3.63
N HIS A 60 12.22 -1.71 -2.99
CA HIS A 60 13.19 -1.07 -2.09
C HIS A 60 13.48 -1.90 -0.85
N ALA A 61 12.46 -2.53 -0.25
CA ALA A 61 12.63 -3.40 0.91
C ALA A 61 13.43 -4.65 0.56
N ASP A 62 13.25 -5.19 -0.63
CA ASP A 62 14.00 -6.34 -1.12
C ASP A 62 15.49 -6.02 -1.26
N LEU A 63 15.86 -4.88 -1.85
CA LEU A 63 17.26 -4.43 -1.91
C LEU A 63 17.91 -4.33 -0.51
N LEU A 64 17.15 -3.90 0.51
CA LEU A 64 17.64 -3.87 1.89
C LEU A 64 17.81 -5.27 2.46
N ARG A 65 16.82 -6.16 2.24
CA ARG A 65 16.87 -7.57 2.65
C ARG A 65 18.07 -8.29 2.02
N GLU A 66 18.28 -8.15 0.70
CA GLU A 66 19.42 -8.74 -0.01
C GLU A 66 20.77 -8.33 0.58
N ARG A 67 20.89 -7.07 1.02
CA ARG A 67 22.11 -6.55 1.66
C ARG A 67 22.33 -7.12 3.05
N ILE A 68 21.27 -7.45 3.78
CA ILE A 68 21.35 -8.04 5.12
C ILE A 68 21.64 -9.54 5.03
N ASP A 69 20.94 -10.24 4.14
CA ASP A 69 20.94 -11.71 4.08
C ASP A 69 22.05 -12.26 3.15
N GLY A 70 22.65 -11.41 2.32
CA GLY A 70 23.72 -11.79 1.38
C GLY A 70 23.23 -12.61 0.18
N THR A 71 21.92 -12.75 0.01
CA THR A 71 21.27 -13.45 -1.10
C THR A 71 20.55 -12.46 -1.99
N THR A 72 20.80 -12.51 -3.29
CA THR A 72 20.03 -11.77 -4.30
C THR A 72 18.75 -12.54 -4.67
N GLY A 73 17.69 -11.84 -5.04
CA GLY A 73 16.38 -12.40 -5.39
C GLY A 73 16.37 -13.41 -6.55
N GLU A 74 15.27 -14.17 -6.66
CA GLU A 74 14.95 -15.08 -7.79
C GLU A 74 14.46 -14.33 -9.04
#